data_AF-A0A1I2MZM5-F1
#
_entry.id   AF-A0A1I2MZM5-F1
#
_cell.length_a   1.000
_cell.length_b   1.000
_cell.length_c   1.000
_cell.angle_alpha   90.00
_cell.angle_beta   90.00
_cell.angle_gamma   90.00
#
_symmetry.space_group_name_H-M   'P 1'
#
loop_
_entity.id
_entity.type
_entity.pdbx_description
1 polymer ?
#
loop_
_entity_poly.entity_id
_entity_poly.type
_entity_poly.pdbx_seq_one_letter_code
_entity_poly.pdbx_strand_id
1 'polypeptide(L)'
;MDIGIKFCGGCNPRYNRIQCVEKIKAKFPEHSYVTQKDKKICDIWLIICGCSRSCADSEDLISLKKKFILKSFKDFDMVRDYLEKEQNEIGEEEDIKWKNPINDKLPPALQGRKELILGEKKEMNRTITQEDLISFAKLTGDYNRMHMDKEFAAKQWFLKPVVHGVFVASFISTIMGMDLPGSGTILMKEELEFLKPAFIGDKITTEVTFSRCEEYKRHYIGEFKGICKNQNGDILVQGKCTQMMMKNLFLVKNLA
;
A
#
# COMPACT_ATOMS: atom_id res chain seq x y z
N MET A 1 4.60 17.79 -6.69
CA MET A 1 3.73 16.72 -7.24
C MET A 1 3.90 16.65 -8.75
N ASP A 2 3.59 15.51 -9.36
CA ASP A 2 3.53 15.33 -10.81
C ASP A 2 2.14 15.76 -11.32
N ILE A 3 2.08 16.85 -12.07
CA ILE A 3 0.87 17.44 -12.66
C ILE A 3 0.81 17.08 -14.14
N GLY A 4 -0.18 16.27 -14.51
CA GLY A 4 -0.44 15.92 -15.90
C GLY A 4 -1.22 17.00 -16.62
N ILE A 5 -0.84 17.32 -17.86
CA ILE A 5 -1.55 18.28 -18.72
C ILE A 5 -2.05 17.56 -19.98
N LYS A 6 -3.36 17.67 -20.23
CA LYS A 6 -3.98 17.22 -21.48
C LYS A 6 -4.78 18.35 -22.11
N PHE A 7 -4.53 18.63 -23.38
CA PHE A 7 -5.31 19.61 -24.14
C PHE A 7 -6.41 18.91 -24.96
N CYS A 8 -7.56 19.56 -25.09
CA CYS A 8 -8.56 19.24 -26.12
C CYS A 8 -8.08 19.72 -27.50
N GLY A 9 -8.62 19.14 -28.58
CA GLY A 9 -8.23 19.30 -29.99
C GLY A 9 -8.41 20.69 -30.63
N GLY A 10 -8.22 21.80 -29.92
CA GLY A 10 -7.97 23.10 -30.56
C GLY A 10 -9.18 23.93 -30.99
N CYS A 11 -10.41 23.41 -30.96
CA CYS A 11 -11.59 24.00 -31.64
C CYS A 11 -12.03 25.42 -31.21
N ASN A 12 -11.43 25.98 -30.15
CA ASN A 12 -11.63 27.38 -29.73
C ASN A 12 -10.29 28.13 -29.78
N PRO A 13 -9.98 28.85 -30.89
CA PRO A 13 -8.71 29.55 -31.08
C PRO A 13 -8.59 30.83 -30.23
N ARG A 14 -9.71 31.38 -29.75
CA ARG A 14 -9.71 32.55 -28.84
C ARG A 14 -9.30 32.19 -27.41
N TYR A 15 -9.29 30.89 -27.09
CA TYR A 15 -8.90 30.40 -25.77
C TYR A 15 -7.43 29.98 -25.77
N ASN A 16 -6.56 30.88 -25.27
CA ASN A 16 -5.13 30.64 -25.17
C ASN A 16 -4.79 29.71 -23.98
N ARG A 17 -5.05 28.42 -24.20
CA ARG A 17 -4.79 27.33 -23.26
C ARG A 17 -3.33 27.22 -22.82
N ILE A 18 -2.39 27.56 -23.70
CA ILE A 18 -0.95 27.51 -23.42
C ILE A 18 -0.63 28.58 -22.37
N GLN A 19 -1.10 29.81 -22.58
CA GLN A 19 -0.89 30.90 -21.62
C GLN A 19 -1.48 30.58 -20.24
N CYS A 20 -2.62 29.90 -20.17
CA CYS A 20 -3.19 29.48 -18.88
C CYS A 20 -2.29 28.50 -18.13
N VAL A 21 -1.72 27.51 -18.84
CA VAL A 21 -0.78 26.55 -18.26
C VAL A 21 0.49 27.24 -17.78
N GLU A 22 1.05 28.13 -18.60
CA GLU A 22 2.28 28.85 -18.24
C GLU A 22 2.08 29.73 -17.00
N LYS A 23 0.88 30.32 -16.81
CA LYS A 23 0.54 31.04 -15.57
C LYS A 23 0.54 30.12 -14.33
N ILE A 24 0.02 28.90 -14.44
CA ILE A 24 0.07 27.92 -13.35
C ILE A 24 1.53 27.52 -13.07
N LYS A 25 2.29 27.16 -14.11
CA LYS A 25 3.71 26.77 -13.96
C LYS A 25 4.56 27.86 -13.33
N ALA A 26 4.36 29.11 -13.73
CA ALA A 26 5.10 30.24 -13.17
C ALA A 26 4.75 30.49 -11.70
N LYS A 27 3.51 30.21 -11.30
CA LYS A 27 3.05 30.40 -9.92
C LYS A 27 3.42 29.23 -8.99
N PHE A 28 3.46 28.01 -9.52
CA PHE A 28 3.78 26.78 -8.78
C PHE A 28 4.96 26.03 -9.43
N PRO A 29 6.17 26.63 -9.47
CA PRO A 29 7.33 26.07 -10.17
C PRO A 29 7.93 24.81 -9.51
N GLU A 30 7.60 24.55 -8.26
CA GLU A 30 8.06 23.39 -7.46
C GLU A 30 7.41 22.06 -7.87
N HIS A 31 6.39 22.10 -8.73
CA HIS A 31 5.73 20.91 -9.26
C HIS A 31 6.33 20.46 -10.60
N SER A 32 6.27 19.16 -10.86
CA SER A 32 6.65 18.61 -12.16
C SER A 32 5.46 18.63 -13.10
N TYR A 33 5.64 19.09 -14.33
CA TYR A 33 4.57 19.18 -15.32
C TYR A 33 4.85 18.26 -16.51
N VAL A 34 3.94 17.32 -16.76
CA VAL A 34 4.11 16.28 -17.79
C VAL A 34 2.90 16.24 -18.72
N THR A 35 3.09 15.85 -19.97
CA THR A 35 1.96 15.64 -20.89
C THR A 35 1.49 14.20 -20.89
N GLN A 36 0.29 13.93 -21.43
CA GLN A 36 -0.20 12.56 -21.61
C GLN A 36 0.79 11.64 -22.35
N LYS A 37 1.58 12.18 -23.28
CA LYS A 37 2.59 11.39 -24.02
C LYS A 37 3.73 10.91 -23.14
N ASP A 38 4.05 11.68 -22.09
CA ASP A 38 5.18 11.43 -21.21
C ASP A 38 4.80 10.51 -20.05
N LYS A 39 3.54 10.58 -19.59
CA LYS A 39 3.07 9.82 -18.42
C LYS A 39 1.55 9.67 -18.43
N LYS A 40 1.04 8.45 -18.14
CA LYS A 40 -0.41 8.20 -17.95
C LYS A 40 -0.89 8.34 -16.49
N ILE A 41 0.01 8.25 -15.50
CA ILE A 41 -0.30 8.33 -14.05
C ILE A 41 0.30 9.60 -13.45
N CYS A 42 -0.52 10.49 -12.89
CA CYS A 42 -0.08 11.73 -12.24
C CYS A 42 -0.80 11.92 -10.89
N ASP A 43 -0.28 12.79 -10.02
CA ASP A 43 -0.95 13.15 -8.77
C ASP A 43 -2.29 13.84 -9.08
N ILE A 44 -2.23 14.86 -9.95
CA ILE A 44 -3.40 15.52 -10.52
C ILE A 44 -3.31 15.62 -12.04
N TRP A 45 -4.47 15.79 -12.69
CA TRP A 45 -4.56 16.05 -14.13
C TRP A 45 -5.31 17.34 -14.43
N LEU A 46 -4.77 18.17 -15.32
CA LEU A 46 -5.41 19.35 -15.90
C LEU A 46 -5.85 19.03 -17.33
N ILE A 47 -7.16 18.87 -17.53
CA ILE A 47 -7.79 18.56 -18.82
C ILE A 47 -8.37 19.85 -19.40
N ILE A 48 -7.63 20.46 -20.33
CA ILE A 48 -7.84 21.83 -20.79
C ILE A 48 -8.69 21.83 -22.06
N CYS A 49 -9.98 22.06 -21.87
CA CYS A 49 -11.00 21.99 -22.91
C CYS A 49 -11.26 23.34 -23.56
N GLY A 50 -11.31 24.42 -22.77
CA GLY A 50 -11.55 25.79 -23.27
C GLY A 50 -12.93 26.01 -23.92
N CYS A 51 -13.87 25.09 -23.70
CA CYS A 51 -15.29 25.21 -24.03
C CYS A 51 -16.12 24.20 -23.23
N SER A 52 -17.44 24.39 -23.18
CA SER A 52 -18.36 23.52 -22.44
C SER A 52 -18.45 22.09 -22.98
N ARG A 53 -18.20 21.88 -24.28
CA ARG A 53 -18.26 20.56 -24.95
C ARG A 53 -17.28 19.53 -24.38
N SER A 54 -16.14 19.98 -23.83
CA SER A 54 -15.21 19.13 -23.07
C SER A 54 -14.78 17.82 -23.76
N CYS A 55 -14.53 17.85 -25.06
CA CYS A 55 -14.30 16.65 -25.88
C CYS A 55 -12.96 15.93 -25.64
N ALA A 56 -12.16 16.37 -24.66
CA ALA A 56 -10.91 15.71 -24.35
C ALA A 56 -11.19 14.39 -23.64
N ASP A 57 -10.98 13.28 -24.34
CA ASP A 57 -11.01 11.96 -23.74
C ASP A 57 -9.97 11.89 -22.60
N SER A 58 -10.38 11.39 -21.44
CA SER A 58 -9.54 11.34 -20.24
C SER A 58 -9.69 10.04 -19.45
N GLU A 59 -10.32 9.02 -20.05
CA GLU A 59 -10.56 7.71 -19.40
C GLU A 59 -9.24 7.03 -19.04
N ASP A 60 -8.31 7.04 -19.99
CA ASP A 60 -6.96 6.47 -19.89
C ASP A 60 -5.99 7.19 -18.94
N LEU A 61 -6.39 8.34 -18.38
CA LEU A 61 -5.55 9.11 -17.46
C LEU A 61 -5.81 8.65 -16.03
N ILE A 62 -4.77 8.30 -15.28
CA ILE A 62 -4.92 7.91 -13.86
C ILE A 62 -4.44 9.07 -12.99
N SER A 63 -5.30 9.47 -12.05
CA SER A 63 -5.00 10.51 -11.07
C SER A 63 -4.97 9.90 -9.68
N LEU A 64 -3.93 10.16 -8.89
CA LEU A 64 -3.85 9.70 -7.51
C LEU A 64 -4.72 10.55 -6.57
N LYS A 65 -4.89 11.84 -6.87
CA LYS A 65 -5.71 12.79 -6.11
C LYS A 65 -6.94 13.27 -6.89
N LYS A 66 -6.75 14.00 -8.01
CA LYS A 66 -7.87 14.68 -8.68
C LYS A 66 -7.64 15.01 -10.16
N LYS A 67 -8.69 14.85 -10.98
CA LYS A 67 -8.76 15.37 -12.35
C LYS A 67 -9.56 16.68 -12.39
N PHE A 68 -9.02 17.71 -13.03
CA PHE A 68 -9.68 18.98 -13.29
C PHE A 68 -10.06 19.08 -14.77
N ILE A 69 -11.32 19.37 -15.06
CA ILE A 69 -11.80 19.65 -16.42
C ILE A 69 -12.00 21.14 -16.56
N LEU A 70 -11.11 21.80 -17.31
CA LEU A 70 -11.03 23.25 -17.42
C LEU A 70 -11.71 23.71 -18.72
N LYS A 71 -12.91 24.23 -18.58
CA LYS A 71 -13.80 24.65 -19.68
C LYS A 71 -13.69 26.16 -19.96
N SER A 72 -13.24 26.94 -18.99
CA SER A 72 -13.13 28.40 -19.04
C SER A 72 -11.89 28.91 -18.29
N PHE A 73 -11.61 30.21 -18.33
CA PHE A 73 -10.53 30.81 -17.54
C PHE A 73 -10.82 30.80 -16.03
N LYS A 74 -12.09 30.87 -15.63
CA LYS A 74 -12.48 30.85 -14.21
C LYS A 74 -12.18 29.50 -13.54
N ASP A 75 -12.18 28.42 -14.32
CA ASP A 75 -11.88 27.08 -13.78
C ASP A 75 -10.40 26.97 -13.35
N PHE A 76 -9.53 27.87 -13.82
CA PHE A 76 -8.14 27.94 -13.38
C PHE A 76 -8.00 28.55 -11.98
N ASP A 77 -8.97 29.37 -11.55
CA ASP A 77 -9.03 29.84 -10.16
C ASP A 77 -9.23 28.65 -9.22
N MET A 78 -10.09 27.68 -9.58
CA MET A 78 -10.28 26.46 -8.78
C MET A 78 -9.02 25.60 -8.68
N VAL A 79 -8.21 25.55 -9.74
CA VAL A 79 -6.91 24.84 -9.73
C VAL A 79 -5.92 25.57 -8.84
N ARG A 80 -5.85 26.90 -8.96
CA ARG A 80 -4.99 27.74 -8.14
C ARG A 80 -5.36 27.59 -6.67
N ASP A 81 -6.63 27.75 -6.33
CA ASP A 81 -7.10 27.66 -4.95
C ASP A 81 -6.86 26.25 -4.37
N TYR A 82 -6.95 25.20 -5.20
CA TYR A 82 -6.58 23.84 -4.80
C TYR A 82 -5.07 23.69 -4.53
N LEU A 83 -4.22 24.21 -5.43
CA LEU A 83 -2.76 24.13 -5.25
C LEU A 83 -2.27 25.01 -4.09
N GLU A 84 -2.88 26.18 -3.87
CA GLU A 84 -2.63 27.04 -2.71
C GLU A 84 -3.06 26.36 -1.42
N LYS A 85 -4.23 25.71 -1.40
CA LYS A 85 -4.66 24.90 -0.25
C LYS A 85 -3.71 23.75 0.00
N GLU A 86 -3.30 23.00 -1.01
CA GLU A 86 -2.32 21.91 -0.82
C GLU A 86 -0.95 22.44 -0.34
N GLN A 87 -0.51 23.62 -0.78
CA GLN A 87 0.70 24.27 -0.25
C GLN A 87 0.52 24.73 1.21
N ASN A 88 -0.65 25.23 1.58
CA ASN A 88 -0.96 25.72 2.93
C ASN A 88 -1.31 24.58 3.91
N GLU A 89 -1.93 23.49 3.45
CA GLU A 89 -2.21 22.26 4.19
C GLU A 89 -0.91 21.47 4.45
N ILE A 90 0.16 21.66 3.68
CA ILE A 90 1.51 21.22 4.07
C ILE A 90 2.02 21.98 5.31
N GLY A 91 1.48 23.17 5.60
CA GLY A 91 1.79 23.99 6.78
C GLY A 91 0.75 23.93 7.91
N GLU A 92 -0.48 23.53 7.61
CA GLU A 92 -1.63 23.44 8.53
C GLU A 92 -2.44 22.15 8.27
N GLU A 93 -1.79 21.00 8.13
CA GLU A 93 -2.47 19.78 8.56
C GLU A 93 -2.80 20.03 10.04
N GLU A 94 -4.10 20.09 10.38
CA GLU A 94 -4.48 19.66 11.72
C GLU A 94 -3.79 18.32 11.88
N ASP A 95 -2.70 18.31 12.67
CA ASP A 95 -2.23 17.14 13.35
C ASP A 95 -3.52 16.48 13.88
N ILE A 96 -4.06 15.50 13.15
CA ILE A 96 -4.35 14.25 13.81
C ILE A 96 -3.01 13.99 14.46
N LYS A 97 -2.86 14.41 15.72
CA LYS A 97 -1.71 14.05 16.54
C LYS A 97 -1.80 12.55 16.50
N TRP A 98 -1.12 11.95 15.52
CA TRP A 98 -0.80 10.56 15.46
C TRP A 98 0.18 10.44 16.60
N LYS A 99 -0.39 10.41 17.81
CA LYS A 99 0.27 9.89 18.99
C LYS A 99 0.45 8.45 18.64
N ASN A 100 1.57 8.14 18.00
CA ASN A 100 1.97 6.78 17.78
C ASN A 100 2.07 6.18 19.18
N PRO A 101 1.11 5.34 19.63
CA PRO A 101 1.09 4.88 21.01
C PRO A 101 2.24 3.89 21.28
N ILE A 102 3.06 3.64 20.25
CA ILE A 102 4.00 2.52 20.15
C ILE A 102 5.34 2.98 19.54
N ASN A 103 5.79 4.20 19.83
CA ASN A 103 7.13 4.67 19.41
C ASN A 103 8.23 3.66 19.77
N ASP A 104 8.10 2.98 20.91
CA ASP A 104 9.08 1.99 21.39
C ASP A 104 9.10 0.66 20.60
N LYS A 105 8.07 0.37 19.79
CA LYS A 105 8.06 -0.83 18.91
C LYS A 105 8.23 -0.49 17.44
N LEU A 106 8.43 0.78 17.10
CA LEU A 106 8.86 1.13 15.74
C LEU A 106 10.24 0.50 15.50
N PRO A 107 10.46 -0.10 14.32
CA PRO A 107 11.82 -0.44 13.93
C PRO A 107 12.64 0.86 13.87
N PRO A 108 13.95 0.83 14.17
CA PRO A 108 14.82 1.99 14.05
C PRO A 108 14.66 2.64 12.68
N ALA A 109 14.78 3.97 12.63
CA ALA A 109 14.81 4.69 11.37
C ALA A 109 15.85 4.05 10.44
N LEU A 110 15.46 3.77 9.20
CA LEU A 110 16.35 3.17 8.21
C LEU A 110 17.54 4.12 7.98
N GLN A 111 18.73 3.67 8.37
CA GLN A 111 19.98 4.37 8.06
C GLN A 111 20.45 3.91 6.66
N GLY A 112 20.00 4.62 5.63
CA GLY A 112 20.31 4.28 4.24
C GLY A 112 19.42 3.17 3.67
N ARG A 113 19.89 2.52 2.60
CA ARG A 113 19.13 1.45 1.93
C ARG A 113 19.35 0.12 2.62
N LYS A 114 18.27 -0.59 2.89
CA LYS A 114 18.33 -1.97 3.35
C LYS A 114 18.70 -2.89 2.19
N GLU A 115 19.74 -3.67 2.38
CA GLU A 115 20.15 -4.68 1.42
C GLU A 115 19.30 -5.94 1.57
N LEU A 116 18.88 -6.51 0.45
CA LEU A 116 18.09 -7.74 0.39
C LEU A 116 18.77 -8.72 -0.55
N ILE A 117 18.84 -9.99 -0.15
CA ILE A 117 19.48 -11.04 -0.95
C ILE A 117 18.40 -12.03 -1.40
N LEU A 118 18.33 -12.33 -2.69
CA LEU A 118 17.45 -13.40 -3.17
C LEU A 118 17.80 -14.73 -2.50
N GLY A 119 16.78 -15.44 -2.03
CA GLY A 119 16.89 -16.65 -1.23
C GLY A 119 17.03 -16.42 0.28
N GLU A 120 17.16 -15.15 0.74
CA GLU A 120 17.20 -14.83 2.16
C GLU A 120 15.94 -15.32 2.88
N LYS A 121 16.12 -15.77 4.13
CA LYS A 121 15.05 -16.28 4.99
C LYS A 121 15.05 -15.58 6.33
N LYS A 122 13.87 -15.33 6.86
CA LYS A 122 13.65 -14.89 8.24
C LYS A 122 12.57 -15.70 8.91
N GLU A 123 12.71 -15.87 10.21
CA GLU A 123 11.74 -16.60 11.01
C GLU A 123 11.34 -15.86 12.29
N MET A 124 10.16 -16.17 12.80
CA MET A 124 9.72 -15.77 14.12
C MET A 124 8.97 -16.91 14.81
N ASN A 125 8.95 -16.87 16.15
CA ASN A 125 8.24 -17.83 16.97
C ASN A 125 7.27 -17.08 17.90
N ARG A 126 6.00 -17.50 17.95
CA ARG A 126 5.00 -16.92 18.84
C ARG A 126 4.00 -17.97 19.32
N THR A 127 3.70 -17.97 20.61
CA THR A 127 2.62 -18.78 21.18
C THR A 127 1.31 -18.01 21.09
N ILE A 128 0.25 -18.65 20.58
CA ILE A 128 -1.09 -18.04 20.50
C ILE A 128 -1.74 -18.08 21.88
N THR A 129 -2.15 -16.93 22.39
CA THR A 129 -2.88 -16.83 23.66
C THR A 129 -4.37 -16.62 23.43
N GLN A 130 -5.16 -16.83 24.48
CA GLN A 130 -6.59 -16.51 24.46
C GLN A 130 -6.83 -15.00 24.29
N GLU A 131 -5.98 -14.16 24.89
CA GLU A 131 -6.06 -12.71 24.76
C GLU A 131 -5.84 -12.26 23.31
N ASP A 132 -4.90 -12.89 22.59
CA ASP A 132 -4.69 -12.62 21.17
C ASP A 132 -5.95 -12.91 20.35
N LEU A 133 -6.59 -14.06 20.58
CA LEU A 133 -7.80 -14.47 19.86
C LEU A 133 -8.95 -13.49 20.10
N ILE A 134 -9.18 -13.11 21.36
CA ILE A 134 -10.21 -12.13 21.74
C ILE A 134 -9.91 -10.77 21.11
N SER A 135 -8.66 -10.33 21.16
CA SER A 135 -8.23 -9.05 20.59
C SER A 135 -8.39 -9.03 19.08
N PHE A 136 -8.05 -10.13 18.39
CA PHE A 136 -8.23 -10.25 16.96
C PHE A 136 -9.71 -10.22 16.57
N ALA A 137 -10.58 -10.98 17.26
CA ALA A 137 -12.02 -10.94 17.02
C ALA A 137 -12.61 -9.54 17.26
N LYS A 138 -12.14 -8.82 18.29
CA LYS A 138 -12.56 -7.44 18.56
C LYS A 138 -12.10 -6.48 17.47
N LEU A 139 -10.88 -6.63 16.99
CA LEU A 139 -10.29 -5.79 15.94
C LEU A 139 -11.02 -5.98 14.60
N THR A 140 -11.31 -7.21 14.22
CA THR A 140 -11.90 -7.53 12.91
C THR A 140 -13.43 -7.53 12.91
N GLY A 141 -14.06 -7.66 14.08
CA GLY A 141 -15.50 -7.90 14.21
C GLY A 141 -15.92 -9.34 13.92
N ASP A 142 -14.97 -10.25 13.67
CA ASP A 142 -15.26 -11.66 13.40
C ASP A 142 -15.40 -12.46 14.72
N TYR A 143 -16.63 -12.49 15.21
CA TYR A 143 -17.03 -13.28 16.39
C TYR A 143 -17.64 -14.64 16.03
N ASN A 144 -17.26 -15.24 14.90
CA ASN A 144 -17.78 -16.56 14.53
C ASN A 144 -17.65 -17.56 15.69
N ARG A 145 -18.73 -18.33 15.92
CA ARG A 145 -18.82 -19.30 17.02
C ARG A 145 -17.72 -20.37 16.97
N MET A 146 -17.18 -20.67 15.79
CA MET A 146 -16.03 -21.56 15.63
C MET A 146 -14.77 -21.05 16.36
N HIS A 147 -14.67 -19.75 16.61
CA HIS A 147 -13.54 -19.10 17.28
C HIS A 147 -13.88 -18.72 18.74
N MET A 148 -15.13 -18.29 18.98
CA MET A 148 -15.48 -17.60 20.23
C MET A 148 -16.41 -18.37 21.17
N ASP A 149 -17.00 -19.49 20.74
CA ASP A 149 -17.94 -20.27 21.53
C ASP A 149 -17.42 -21.71 21.76
N LYS A 150 -16.96 -21.96 22.98
CA LYS A 150 -16.40 -23.25 23.40
C LYS A 150 -17.44 -24.38 23.34
N GLU A 151 -18.67 -24.13 23.75
CA GLU A 151 -19.72 -25.15 23.78
C GLU A 151 -20.21 -25.51 22.38
N PHE A 152 -20.31 -24.50 21.51
CA PHE A 152 -20.61 -24.70 20.11
C PHE A 152 -19.49 -25.49 19.41
N ALA A 153 -18.24 -25.06 19.55
CA ALA A 153 -17.09 -25.69 18.90
C ALA A 153 -16.84 -27.12 19.38
N ALA A 154 -17.14 -27.44 20.65
CA ALA A 154 -17.05 -28.79 21.20
C ALA A 154 -17.98 -29.80 20.49
N LYS A 155 -19.04 -29.32 19.82
CA LYS A 155 -19.98 -30.14 19.05
C LYS A 155 -19.61 -30.24 17.57
N GLN A 156 -18.55 -29.58 17.13
CA GLN A 156 -18.07 -29.59 15.75
C GLN A 156 -16.83 -30.46 15.58
N TRP A 157 -16.38 -30.67 14.34
CA TRP A 157 -15.27 -31.58 14.01
C TRP A 157 -13.95 -31.30 14.74
N PHE A 158 -13.67 -30.05 15.09
CA PHE A 158 -12.42 -29.67 15.78
C PHE A 158 -12.49 -29.77 17.30
N LEU A 159 -13.68 -30.04 17.89
CA LEU A 159 -13.92 -30.30 19.31
C LEU A 159 -13.52 -29.17 20.30
N LYS A 160 -12.97 -28.07 19.81
CA LYS A 160 -12.60 -26.88 20.56
C LYS A 160 -12.48 -25.68 19.62
N PRO A 161 -12.52 -24.44 20.13
CA PRO A 161 -12.38 -23.27 19.30
C PRO A 161 -11.08 -23.28 18.50
N VAL A 162 -11.20 -23.07 17.20
CA VAL A 162 -10.06 -22.90 16.29
C VAL A 162 -9.68 -21.43 16.24
N VAL A 163 -8.41 -21.13 15.97
CA VAL A 163 -7.95 -19.76 15.77
C VAL A 163 -8.30 -19.31 14.34
N HIS A 164 -8.60 -18.02 14.13
CA HIS A 164 -8.82 -17.49 12.77
C HIS A 164 -7.61 -17.79 11.89
N GLY A 165 -7.82 -18.38 10.70
CA GLY A 165 -6.72 -18.71 9.79
C GLY A 165 -5.89 -17.47 9.42
N VAL A 166 -6.57 -16.36 9.11
CA VAL A 166 -5.94 -15.07 8.80
C VAL A 166 -5.14 -14.47 9.96
N PHE A 167 -5.47 -14.80 11.22
CA PHE A 167 -4.66 -14.41 12.36
C PHE A 167 -3.31 -15.15 12.32
N VAL A 168 -3.29 -16.45 12.04
CA VAL A 168 -2.03 -17.21 11.86
C VAL A 168 -1.23 -16.69 10.66
N ALA A 169 -1.91 -16.39 9.54
CA ALA A 169 -1.27 -15.81 8.36
C ALA A 169 -0.65 -14.43 8.63
N SER A 170 -1.21 -13.64 9.55
CA SER A 170 -0.69 -12.31 9.89
C SER A 170 0.76 -12.32 10.39
N PHE A 171 1.29 -13.46 10.87
CA PHE A 171 2.70 -13.59 11.23
C PHE A 171 3.63 -13.54 10.01
N ILE A 172 3.18 -14.01 8.84
CA ILE A 172 3.89 -13.85 7.56
C ILE A 172 4.00 -12.35 7.25
N SER A 173 2.88 -11.63 7.32
CA SER A 173 2.86 -10.17 7.16
C SER A 173 3.71 -9.45 8.20
N THR A 174 3.80 -9.96 9.43
CA THR A 174 4.62 -9.37 10.49
C THR A 174 6.10 -9.44 10.13
N ILE A 175 6.60 -10.61 9.71
CA ILE A 175 7.98 -10.73 9.23
C ILE A 175 8.21 -9.81 8.03
N MET A 176 7.28 -9.77 7.06
CA MET A 176 7.46 -8.92 5.88
C MET A 176 7.49 -7.42 6.20
N GLY A 177 6.63 -6.95 7.11
CA GLY A 177 6.58 -5.55 7.49
C GLY A 177 7.73 -5.11 8.39
N MET A 178 8.32 -6.03 9.16
CA MET A 178 9.30 -5.68 10.20
C MET A 178 10.73 -6.13 9.89
N ASP A 179 10.93 -7.20 9.12
CA ASP A 179 12.24 -7.82 8.90
C ASP A 179 12.57 -8.18 7.44
N LEU A 180 11.69 -8.85 6.67
CA LEU A 180 12.03 -9.26 5.29
C LEU A 180 10.85 -9.09 4.34
N PRO A 181 10.73 -7.95 3.62
CA PRO A 181 11.73 -6.87 3.46
C PRO A 181 11.94 -5.97 4.69
N GLY A 182 10.89 -5.71 5.46
CA GLY A 182 10.88 -4.77 6.57
C GLY A 182 10.29 -3.40 6.22
N SER A 183 10.53 -2.43 7.11
CA SER A 183 9.89 -1.12 7.11
C SER A 183 9.95 -0.41 5.75
N GLY A 184 8.81 0.17 5.32
CA GLY A 184 8.69 0.89 4.05
C GLY A 184 8.31 0.02 2.84
N THR A 185 8.11 -1.29 3.04
CA THR A 185 7.50 -2.15 2.01
C THR A 185 5.97 -2.01 1.97
N ILE A 186 5.37 -2.33 0.81
CA ILE A 186 3.91 -2.28 0.63
C ILE A 186 3.43 -3.62 0.05
N LEU A 187 2.52 -4.28 0.77
CA LEU A 187 1.91 -5.54 0.33
C LEU A 187 0.96 -5.28 -0.85
N MET A 188 1.17 -5.97 -1.96
CA MET A 188 0.39 -5.84 -3.19
C MET A 188 -0.57 -7.00 -3.41
N LYS A 189 -0.13 -8.22 -3.09
CA LYS A 189 -0.89 -9.46 -3.30
C LYS A 189 -0.52 -10.48 -2.23
N GLU A 190 -1.49 -11.26 -1.78
CA GLU A 190 -1.29 -12.40 -0.89
C GLU A 190 -2.21 -13.55 -1.33
N GLU A 191 -1.63 -14.73 -1.49
CA GLU A 191 -2.31 -15.98 -1.83
C GLU A 191 -1.97 -17.02 -0.76
N LEU A 192 -2.99 -17.52 -0.05
CA LEU A 192 -2.83 -18.36 1.13
C LEU A 192 -3.62 -19.66 1.02
N GLU A 193 -3.03 -20.73 1.56
CA GLU A 193 -3.66 -22.02 1.78
C GLU A 193 -3.70 -22.30 3.29
N PHE A 194 -4.89 -22.63 3.82
CA PHE A 194 -5.11 -22.98 5.22
C PHE A 194 -5.24 -24.50 5.33
N LEU A 195 -4.13 -25.18 5.59
CA LEU A 195 -4.01 -26.65 5.52
C LEU A 195 -4.49 -27.35 6.78
N LYS A 196 -4.25 -26.75 7.96
CA LYS A 196 -4.59 -27.33 9.27
C LYS A 196 -5.00 -26.23 10.26
N PRO A 197 -5.89 -26.53 11.23
CA PRO A 197 -6.30 -25.55 12.23
C PRO A 197 -5.17 -25.25 13.22
N ALA A 198 -5.16 -24.03 13.75
CA ALA A 198 -4.39 -23.66 14.93
C ALA A 198 -5.30 -23.55 16.15
N PHE A 199 -4.73 -23.72 17.34
CA PHE A 199 -5.42 -23.64 18.62
C PHE A 199 -4.72 -22.69 19.59
N ILE A 200 -5.46 -22.20 20.58
CA ILE A 200 -4.87 -21.51 21.72
C ILE A 200 -3.82 -22.42 22.38
N GLY A 201 -2.65 -21.87 22.67
CA GLY A 201 -1.50 -22.58 23.22
C GLY A 201 -0.54 -23.13 22.17
N ASP A 202 -0.91 -23.17 20.89
CA ASP A 202 0.02 -23.59 19.84
C ASP A 202 1.19 -22.60 19.74
N LYS A 203 2.40 -23.14 19.62
CA LYS A 203 3.61 -22.38 19.32
C LYS A 203 3.80 -22.38 17.81
N ILE A 204 3.65 -21.20 17.21
CA ILE A 204 3.76 -21.02 15.78
C ILE A 204 5.16 -20.57 15.41
N THR A 205 5.83 -21.35 14.57
CA THR A 205 7.06 -20.97 13.88
C THR A 205 6.69 -20.51 12.47
N THR A 206 6.95 -19.24 12.16
CA THR A 206 6.69 -18.67 10.83
C THR A 206 8.01 -18.40 10.14
N GLU A 207 8.16 -18.86 8.90
CA GLU A 207 9.31 -18.60 8.03
C GLU A 207 8.85 -17.83 6.79
N VAL A 208 9.61 -16.82 6.38
CA VAL A 208 9.45 -16.10 5.12
C VAL A 208 10.74 -16.20 4.31
N THR A 209 10.63 -16.56 3.03
CA THR A 209 11.75 -16.61 2.07
C THR A 209 11.54 -15.61 0.95
N PHE A 210 12.55 -14.77 0.65
CA PHE A 210 12.56 -13.90 -0.52
C PHE A 210 12.89 -14.72 -1.78
N SER A 211 11.89 -15.01 -2.62
CA SER A 211 12.00 -16.07 -3.64
C SER A 211 12.25 -15.58 -5.06
N ARG A 212 11.75 -14.41 -5.43
CA ARG A 212 11.91 -13.83 -6.77
C ARG A 212 11.80 -12.31 -6.68
N CYS A 213 12.42 -11.61 -7.62
CA CYS A 213 12.32 -10.16 -7.69
C CYS A 213 12.38 -9.68 -9.14
N GLU A 214 11.56 -8.70 -9.45
CA GLU A 214 11.56 -7.97 -10.71
C GLU A 214 11.94 -6.51 -10.46
N GLU A 215 12.82 -5.98 -11.30
CA GLU A 215 13.34 -4.62 -11.17
C GLU A 215 12.63 -3.66 -12.11
N TYR A 216 12.17 -2.54 -11.56
CA TYR A 216 11.59 -1.42 -12.31
C TYR A 216 12.41 -0.15 -12.09
N LYS A 217 12.10 0.91 -12.85
CA LYS A 217 12.86 2.17 -12.81
C LYS A 217 13.00 2.76 -11.41
N ARG A 218 11.93 2.74 -10.60
CA ARG A 218 11.88 3.39 -9.26
C ARG A 218 11.73 2.43 -8.08
N HIS A 219 11.40 1.17 -8.32
CA HIS A 219 11.08 0.20 -7.29
C HIS A 219 11.41 -1.22 -7.76
N TYR A 220 11.33 -2.16 -6.84
CA TYR A 220 11.32 -3.58 -7.09
C TYR A 220 9.94 -4.15 -6.76
N ILE A 221 9.59 -5.24 -7.42
CA ILE A 221 8.45 -6.10 -7.03
C ILE A 221 9.04 -7.45 -6.62
N GLY A 222 8.93 -7.78 -5.34
CA GLY A 222 9.45 -9.02 -4.76
C GLY A 222 8.35 -10.03 -4.47
N GLU A 223 8.60 -11.31 -4.75
CA GLU A 223 7.77 -12.44 -4.33
C GLU A 223 8.41 -13.13 -3.11
N PHE A 224 7.60 -13.32 -2.07
CA PHE A 224 7.97 -13.93 -0.81
C PHE A 224 7.12 -15.18 -0.58
N LYS A 225 7.73 -16.26 -0.10
CA LYS A 225 7.03 -17.49 0.31
C LYS A 225 6.95 -17.54 1.82
N GLY A 226 5.76 -17.72 2.37
CA GLY A 226 5.51 -17.80 3.81
C GLY A 226 5.01 -19.18 4.22
N ILE A 227 5.46 -19.68 5.36
CA ILE A 227 5.00 -20.94 5.96
C ILE A 227 4.86 -20.75 7.47
N CYS A 228 3.71 -21.14 8.03
CA CYS A 228 3.45 -21.21 9.47
C CYS A 228 3.34 -22.67 9.91
N LYS A 229 4.14 -23.10 10.89
CA LYS A 229 4.14 -24.45 11.47
C LYS A 229 3.80 -24.41 12.95
N ASN A 230 3.17 -25.45 13.48
CA ASN A 230 2.99 -25.63 14.93
C ASN A 230 4.23 -26.30 15.58
N GLN A 231 4.15 -26.53 16.89
CA GLN A 231 5.16 -27.23 17.69
C GLN A 231 5.47 -28.68 17.25
N ASN A 232 4.56 -29.32 16.50
CA ASN A 232 4.76 -30.68 15.98
C ASN A 232 5.39 -30.68 14.57
N GLY A 233 5.65 -29.51 14.00
CA GLY A 233 6.17 -29.35 12.64
C GLY A 233 5.09 -29.43 11.55
N ASP A 234 3.81 -29.52 11.91
CA ASP A 234 2.71 -29.49 10.96
C ASP A 234 2.60 -28.12 10.29
N ILE A 235 2.54 -28.09 8.96
CA ILE A 235 2.24 -26.86 8.22
C ILE A 235 0.75 -26.54 8.39
N LEU A 236 0.47 -25.37 8.94
CA LEU A 236 -0.88 -24.87 9.18
C LEU A 236 -1.33 -23.94 8.05
N VAL A 237 -0.46 -23.01 7.68
CA VAL A 237 -0.68 -22.02 6.63
C VAL A 237 0.56 -21.95 5.77
N GLN A 238 0.36 -21.84 4.45
CA GLN A 238 1.43 -21.51 3.52
C GLN A 238 0.92 -20.57 2.45
N GLY A 239 1.82 -19.83 1.81
CA GLY A 239 1.40 -18.94 0.74
C GLY A 239 2.51 -18.15 0.08
N LYS A 240 2.08 -17.30 -0.83
CA LYS A 240 2.93 -16.37 -1.58
C LYS A 240 2.43 -14.95 -1.41
N CYS A 241 3.37 -14.03 -1.23
CA CYS A 241 3.10 -12.62 -1.06
C CYS A 241 3.92 -11.82 -2.06
N THR A 242 3.35 -10.75 -2.60
CA THR A 242 4.02 -9.81 -3.48
C THR A 242 4.15 -8.46 -2.77
N GLN A 243 5.36 -7.94 -2.72
CA GLN A 243 5.70 -6.69 -2.03
C GLN A 243 6.33 -5.69 -3.00
N MET A 244 5.91 -4.42 -2.93
CA MET A 244 6.63 -3.32 -3.56
C MET A 244 7.72 -2.79 -2.61
N MET A 245 8.91 -2.55 -3.16
CA MET A 245 10.07 -2.06 -2.43
C MET A 245 10.73 -0.90 -3.18
N MET A 246 10.70 0.30 -2.61
CA MET A 246 11.24 1.50 -3.27
C MET A 246 12.78 1.50 -3.29
N LYS A 247 13.39 1.84 -4.43
CA LYS A 247 14.86 1.82 -4.61
C LYS A 247 15.65 2.80 -3.75
N ASN A 248 14.98 3.82 -3.20
CA ASN A 248 15.57 4.75 -2.23
C ASN A 248 15.62 4.16 -0.81
N LEU A 249 14.85 3.10 -0.53
CA LEU A 249 14.80 2.40 0.76
C LEU A 249 15.47 1.03 0.71
N PHE A 250 15.49 0.38 -0.45
CA PHE A 250 15.96 -0.99 -0.61
C PHE A 250 16.98 -1.13 -1.74
N LEU A 251 17.90 -2.08 -1.58
CA LEU A 251 18.86 -2.53 -2.60
C LEU A 251 18.81 -4.05 -2.69
N VAL A 252 18.36 -4.60 -3.81
CA VAL A 252 18.33 -6.05 -4.03
C VAL A 252 19.65 -6.48 -4.69
N LYS A 253 20.35 -7.43 -4.07
CA LYS A 253 21.57 -8.06 -4.61
C LYS A 253 21.24 -9.36 -5.32
N ASN A 254 22.09 -9.74 -6.29
CA ASN A 254 22.01 -10.99 -7.06
C ASN A 254 20.73 -11.13 -7.91
N LEU A 255 20.20 -10.03 -8.44
CA LEU A 255 19.27 -10.07 -9.57
C LEU A 255 20.05 -10.55 -10.79
N ALA A 256 19.80 -11.78 -11.23
CA ALA A 256 20.36 -12.32 -12.46
C ALA A 256 19.71 -11.69 -13.70
#